data_AF-A0A1A6GYR7-F1
#
_entry.id   AF-A0A1A6GYR7-F1
#
_cell.length_a   1.000
_cell.length_b   1.000
_cell.length_c   1.000
_cell.angle_alpha   90.00
_cell.angle_beta   90.00
_cell.angle_gamma   90.00
#
_symmetry.space_group_name_H-M   'P 1'
#
loop_
_entity.id
_entity.type
_entity.pdbx_description
1 polymer ?
#
loop_
_entity_poly.entity_id
_entity_poly.type
_entity_poly.pdbx_seq_one_letter_code
_entity_poly.pdbx_strand_id
1 'polypeptide(L)'
;SVVGEVCATDNDEPETIHTRLRYSILEQSPAPPTLFTMHPTTGVITTTSSQLDRELIDKYQLKIKVQDMDGQHFGLQTTATCIITIGDVNDNLPTFTRTVSLDYEVQHQVTLQIGVANEAPYTREASARSPTSTATVTVTVKNLDEGPECIPPIQTVRIRENAPAGTRNDGYRAYDPETKSSSGI
;
A
#
# COMPACT_ATOMS: atom_id res chain seq x y z
N SER A 1 15.13 -6.22 21.52
CA SER A 1 14.84 -4.85 22.02
C SER A 1 13.82 -4.89 23.14
N VAL A 2 13.80 -3.91 24.05
CA VAL A 2 12.79 -3.82 25.12
C VAL A 2 11.48 -3.29 24.55
N VAL A 3 10.37 -3.96 24.84
CA VAL A 3 9.01 -3.54 24.45
C VAL A 3 8.34 -2.76 25.57
N GLY A 4 8.46 -3.26 26.79
CA GLY A 4 7.83 -2.69 27.99
C GLY A 4 8.04 -3.57 29.21
N GLU A 5 7.45 -3.19 30.33
CA GLU A 5 7.54 -3.89 31.61
C GLU A 5 6.15 -4.07 32.20
N VAL A 6 5.91 -5.22 32.83
CA VAL A 6 4.68 -5.52 33.55
C VAL A 6 4.96 -5.53 35.04
N CYS A 7 4.19 -4.74 35.79
CA CYS A 7 4.28 -4.68 37.24
C CYS A 7 3.13 -5.45 37.90
N ALA A 8 3.43 -6.10 39.02
CA ALA A 8 2.45 -6.71 39.90
C ALA A 8 2.92 -6.53 41.35
N THR A 9 1.98 -6.59 42.29
CA THR A 9 2.24 -6.39 43.72
C THR A 9 1.55 -7.48 44.53
N ASP A 10 2.23 -7.94 45.56
CA ASP A 10 1.67 -8.84 46.58
C ASP A 10 1.62 -8.11 47.92
N ASN A 11 0.53 -8.27 48.67
CA ASN A 11 0.30 -7.59 49.95
C ASN A 11 0.67 -8.46 51.17
N ASP A 12 1.25 -9.64 50.94
CA ASP A 12 1.84 -10.46 51.99
C ASP A 12 3.10 -9.81 52.60
N GLU A 13 3.66 -10.45 53.64
CA GLU A 13 4.81 -9.93 54.37
C GLU A 13 6.03 -9.76 53.43
N PRO A 14 6.61 -8.54 53.34
CA PRO A 14 7.68 -8.25 52.39
C PRO A 14 8.95 -9.04 52.72
N GLU A 15 9.82 -9.20 51.72
CA GLU A 15 11.08 -9.95 51.79
C GLU A 15 10.93 -11.45 52.08
N THR A 16 9.70 -11.97 52.11
CA THR A 16 9.42 -13.41 52.20
C THR A 16 9.28 -14.04 50.81
N ILE A 17 9.20 -15.37 50.76
CA ILE A 17 8.97 -16.10 49.50
C ILE A 17 7.54 -15.87 48.97
N HIS A 18 6.59 -15.55 49.85
CA HIS A 18 5.21 -15.21 49.50
C HIS A 18 5.13 -13.97 48.62
N THR A 19 6.08 -13.04 48.73
CA THR A 19 6.11 -11.84 47.88
C THR A 19 7.09 -11.96 46.70
N ARG A 20 7.74 -13.12 46.50
CA ARG A 20 8.68 -13.33 45.37
C ARG A 20 7.92 -13.70 44.11
N LEU A 21 7.74 -12.71 43.25
CA LEU A 21 6.98 -12.84 42.01
C LEU A 21 7.81 -13.42 40.86
N ARG A 22 7.18 -14.29 40.07
CA ARG A 22 7.68 -14.82 38.80
C ARG A 22 6.72 -14.55 37.67
N TYR A 23 7.25 -14.01 36.58
CA TYR A 23 6.50 -13.61 35.39
C TYR A 23 6.76 -14.58 34.24
N SER A 24 5.74 -14.81 33.41
CA SER A 24 5.84 -15.67 32.23
C SER A 24 4.80 -15.30 31.16
N ILE A 25 5.11 -15.58 29.90
CA ILE A 25 4.16 -15.53 28.79
C ILE A 25 3.59 -16.94 28.62
N LEU A 26 2.27 -17.06 28.67
CA LEU A 26 1.56 -18.33 28.45
C LEU A 26 1.25 -18.54 26.96
N GLU A 27 0.75 -17.50 26.30
CA GLU A 27 0.27 -17.59 24.92
C GLU A 27 0.57 -16.28 24.18
N GLN A 28 0.88 -16.39 22.89
CA GLN A 28 0.98 -15.27 21.95
C GLN A 28 -0.05 -15.47 20.84
N SER A 29 -0.73 -14.42 20.44
CA SER A 29 -1.60 -14.39 19.26
C SER A 29 -1.19 -13.21 18.36
N PRO A 30 -0.90 -13.44 17.07
CA PRO A 30 -0.90 -14.74 16.36
C PRO A 30 0.23 -15.70 16.81
N ALA A 31 0.00 -17.00 16.65
CA ALA A 31 0.98 -18.08 16.90
C ALA A 31 1.29 -18.83 15.59
N PRO A 32 2.42 -19.57 15.50
CA PRO A 32 3.83 -19.20 15.71
C PRO A 32 4.37 -18.28 14.58
N PRO A 33 5.60 -17.70 14.69
CA PRO A 33 6.68 -17.96 15.65
C PRO A 33 6.58 -17.18 16.98
N THR A 34 7.33 -17.60 18.01
CA THR A 34 7.45 -16.85 19.28
C THR A 34 8.35 -15.64 19.12
N LEU A 35 7.76 -14.44 19.17
CA LEU A 35 8.43 -13.17 18.89
C LEU A 35 8.77 -12.37 20.17
N PHE A 36 8.17 -12.75 21.30
CA PHE A 36 8.33 -12.05 22.57
C PHE A 36 8.77 -13.01 23.67
N THR A 37 9.66 -12.53 24.53
CA THR A 37 10.06 -13.19 25.77
C THR A 37 9.93 -12.23 26.93
N MET A 38 9.84 -12.77 28.14
CA MET A 38 9.66 -11.99 29.36
C MET A 38 10.69 -12.40 30.39
N HIS A 39 11.31 -11.39 31.02
CA HIS A 39 12.26 -11.62 32.09
C HIS A 39 11.53 -12.10 33.35
N PRO A 40 11.94 -13.23 33.95
CA PRO A 40 11.10 -13.92 34.91
C PRO A 40 10.97 -13.22 36.26
N THR A 41 11.87 -12.31 36.64
CA THR A 41 11.77 -11.59 37.93
C THR A 41 11.42 -10.11 37.81
N THR A 42 11.58 -9.52 36.63
CA THR A 42 11.34 -8.08 36.41
C THR A 42 10.11 -7.82 35.55
N GLY A 43 9.54 -8.85 34.90
CA GLY A 43 8.39 -8.65 34.02
C GLY A 43 8.71 -7.88 32.74
N VAL A 44 9.99 -7.60 32.45
CA VAL A 44 10.42 -6.89 31.24
C VAL A 44 10.20 -7.78 30.02
N ILE A 45 9.45 -7.28 29.05
CA ILE A 45 9.16 -7.94 27.77
C ILE A 45 10.19 -7.48 26.73
N THR A 46 10.79 -8.44 26.03
CA THR A 46 11.75 -8.20 24.97
C THR A 46 11.41 -8.96 23.69
N THR A 47 11.78 -8.38 22.55
CA THR A 47 11.66 -9.05 21.24
C THR A 47 12.77 -10.08 21.05
N THR A 48 12.41 -11.27 20.54
CA THR A 48 13.37 -12.35 20.21
C THR A 48 13.91 -12.25 18.79
N SER A 49 13.17 -11.58 17.90
CA SER A 49 13.51 -11.42 16.48
C SER A 49 13.38 -9.95 16.06
N SER A 50 14.11 -9.58 15.02
CA SER A 50 14.01 -8.27 14.35
C SER A 50 12.96 -8.24 13.24
N GLN A 51 12.23 -9.33 13.00
CA GLN A 51 11.26 -9.46 11.90
C GLN A 51 9.84 -9.05 12.31
N LEU A 52 9.69 -7.87 12.89
CA LEU A 52 8.37 -7.28 13.11
C LEU A 52 8.04 -6.42 11.89
N ASP A 53 7.12 -6.92 11.06
CA ASP A 53 6.64 -6.28 9.84
C ASP A 53 5.18 -5.86 10.07
N ARG A 54 4.94 -4.55 10.07
CA ARG A 54 3.62 -3.98 10.35
C ARG A 54 2.65 -4.28 9.22
N GLU A 55 3.12 -4.29 7.98
CA GLU A 55 2.32 -4.56 6.78
C GLU A 55 1.78 -6.00 6.79
N LEU A 56 2.48 -6.90 7.49
CA LEU A 56 2.01 -8.26 7.74
C LEU A 56 1.11 -8.37 8.97
N ILE A 57 1.57 -7.90 10.13
CA ILE A 57 0.84 -7.97 11.42
C ILE A 57 1.08 -6.69 12.23
N ASP A 58 0.02 -5.93 12.47
CA ASP A 58 0.08 -4.65 13.20
C ASP A 58 -0.04 -4.82 14.74
N LYS A 59 -0.55 -5.96 15.22
CA LYS A 59 -0.87 -6.19 16.64
C LYS A 59 -0.62 -7.62 17.10
N TYR A 60 -0.10 -7.72 18.32
CA TYR A 60 0.07 -8.98 19.04
C TYR A 60 -0.61 -8.92 20.40
N GLN A 61 -1.22 -10.03 20.82
CA GLN A 61 -1.78 -10.20 22.15
C GLN A 61 -1.00 -11.27 22.91
N LEU A 62 -0.49 -10.92 24.09
CA LEU A 62 0.20 -11.83 24.99
C LEU A 62 -0.68 -12.11 26.20
N LYS A 63 -0.97 -13.39 26.45
CA LYS A 63 -1.54 -13.83 27.73
C LYS A 63 -0.38 -14.08 28.68
N ILE A 64 -0.31 -13.30 29.74
CA ILE A 64 0.79 -13.32 30.70
C ILE A 64 0.31 -13.84 32.05
N LYS A 65 1.25 -14.39 32.82
CA LYS A 65 1.03 -14.93 34.16
C LYS A 65 2.07 -14.37 35.13
N VAL A 66 1.61 -13.97 36.30
CA VAL A 66 2.45 -13.73 37.47
C VAL A 66 2.10 -14.73 38.57
N GLN A 67 3.11 -15.25 39.25
CA GLN A 67 2.97 -16.26 40.30
C GLN A 67 3.89 -15.93 41.48
N ASP A 68 3.39 -16.04 42.70
CA ASP A 68 4.18 -15.85 43.91
C ASP A 68 5.06 -17.09 44.21
N MET A 69 5.62 -17.17 45.43
CA MET A 69 6.39 -18.32 45.91
C MET A 69 7.61 -18.66 45.04
N ASP A 70 8.20 -17.66 44.37
CA ASP A 70 9.26 -17.83 43.37
C ASP A 70 8.85 -18.77 42.21
N GLY A 71 7.55 -18.80 41.87
CA GLY A 71 7.01 -19.60 40.78
C GLY A 71 6.83 -21.09 41.10
N GLN A 72 6.87 -21.47 42.38
CA GLN A 72 6.64 -22.86 42.79
C GLN A 72 5.22 -23.32 42.53
N HIS A 73 5.02 -24.63 42.34
CA HIS A 73 3.74 -25.21 41.91
C HIS A 73 2.56 -24.95 42.87
N PHE A 74 2.84 -24.65 44.13
CA PHE A 74 1.85 -24.31 45.16
C PHE A 74 1.64 -22.80 45.34
N GLY A 75 2.35 -21.97 44.58
CA GLY A 75 2.18 -20.53 44.61
C GLY A 75 0.87 -20.09 43.94
N LEU A 76 0.26 -19.02 44.45
CA LEU A 76 -0.90 -18.39 43.86
C LEU A 76 -0.48 -17.63 42.60
N GLN A 77 -1.36 -17.64 41.61
CA GLN A 77 -1.09 -17.05 40.30
C GLN A 77 -2.28 -16.24 39.79
N THR A 78 -1.97 -15.19 39.04
CA THR A 78 -2.94 -14.37 38.32
C THR A 78 -2.50 -14.24 36.86
N THR A 79 -3.48 -14.05 35.97
CA THR A 79 -3.22 -13.85 34.53
C THR A 79 -3.74 -12.50 34.06
N ALA A 80 -3.11 -11.95 33.02
CA ALA A 80 -3.50 -10.70 32.38
C ALA A 80 -3.24 -10.78 30.86
N THR A 81 -3.77 -9.81 30.12
CA THR A 81 -3.55 -9.67 28.67
C THR A 81 -2.77 -8.40 28.40
N CYS A 82 -1.64 -8.53 27.70
CA CYS A 82 -0.83 -7.42 27.21
C CYS A 82 -1.02 -7.30 25.69
N ILE A 83 -1.32 -6.10 25.20
CA ILE A 83 -1.50 -5.82 23.77
C ILE A 83 -0.30 -5.00 23.28
N ILE A 84 0.41 -5.52 22.29
CA ILE A 84 1.55 -4.88 21.65
C ILE A 84 1.11 -4.42 20.26
N THR A 85 1.33 -3.14 19.95
CA THR A 85 1.05 -2.55 18.62
C THR A 85 2.38 -2.20 17.95
N ILE A 86 2.54 -2.59 16.70
CA ILE A 86 3.74 -2.32 15.91
C ILE A 86 3.62 -0.93 15.28
N GLY A 87 4.66 -0.11 15.48
CA GLY A 87 4.75 1.22 14.87
C GLY A 87 5.11 1.14 13.40
N ASP A 88 4.60 2.08 12.62
CA ASP A 88 4.93 2.23 11.20
C ASP A 88 6.32 2.83 10.99
N VAL A 89 7.04 2.29 10.01
CA VAL A 89 8.25 2.87 9.43
C VAL A 89 8.02 2.95 7.92
N ASN A 90 8.32 4.11 7.31
CA ASN A 90 8.19 4.30 5.87
C ASN A 90 9.28 3.55 5.08
N ASP A 91 9.12 2.24 4.96
CA ASP A 91 9.99 1.33 4.22
C ASP A 91 9.39 0.88 2.87
N ASN A 92 8.12 1.19 2.62
CA ASN A 92 7.43 0.89 1.37
C ASN A 92 7.63 1.98 0.32
N LEU A 93 8.03 1.56 -0.89
CA LEU A 93 8.16 2.46 -2.03
C LEU A 93 6.78 2.82 -2.61
N PRO A 94 6.60 4.05 -3.12
CA PRO A 94 5.39 4.40 -3.84
C PRO A 94 5.23 3.53 -5.10
N THR A 95 4.00 3.11 -5.38
CA THR A 95 3.65 2.35 -6.59
C THR A 95 2.76 3.18 -7.52
N PHE A 96 2.99 3.06 -8.82
CA PHE A 96 2.15 3.72 -9.83
C PHE A 96 0.87 2.91 -10.06
N THR A 97 -0.29 3.55 -9.91
CA THR A 97 -1.61 2.89 -10.01
C THR A 97 -2.31 3.12 -11.36
N ARG A 98 -1.73 3.95 -12.24
CA ARG A 98 -2.36 4.33 -13.51
C ARG A 98 -1.33 4.49 -14.62
N THR A 99 -1.57 3.78 -15.71
CA THR A 99 -0.90 3.98 -17.00
C THR A 99 -1.83 4.79 -17.89
N VAL A 100 -1.32 5.83 -18.57
CA VAL A 100 -2.09 6.63 -19.53
C VAL A 100 -1.48 6.42 -20.91
N SER A 101 -2.28 5.95 -21.87
CA SER A 101 -1.93 5.92 -23.28
C SER A 101 -1.96 7.34 -23.85
N LEU A 102 -0.91 7.72 -24.58
CA LEU A 102 -0.80 9.01 -25.23
C LEU A 102 -1.24 8.86 -26.69
N ASP A 103 -2.29 9.57 -27.07
CA ASP A 103 -2.79 9.68 -28.44
C ASP A 103 -2.94 11.18 -28.74
N TYR A 104 -2.17 11.67 -29.72
CA TYR A 104 -2.13 13.10 -30.02
C TYR A 104 -3.49 13.60 -30.55
N GLU A 105 -4.12 12.84 -31.45
CA GLU A 105 -5.40 13.18 -32.08
C GLU A 105 -6.56 13.25 -31.09
N VAL A 106 -6.48 12.46 -30.02
CA VAL A 106 -7.47 12.47 -28.93
C VAL A 106 -7.10 13.50 -27.86
N GLN A 107 -5.82 13.58 -27.47
CA GLN A 107 -5.38 14.41 -26.36
C GLN A 107 -3.91 14.84 -26.46
N HIS A 108 -3.70 16.05 -26.96
CA HIS A 108 -2.39 16.71 -27.11
C HIS A 108 -1.58 16.88 -25.81
N GLN A 109 -2.25 16.85 -24.64
CA GLN A 109 -1.61 17.08 -23.35
C GLN A 109 -2.26 16.27 -22.24
N VAL A 110 -1.43 15.57 -21.46
CA VAL A 110 -1.86 14.84 -20.26
C VAL A 110 -1.17 15.44 -19.04
N THR A 111 -1.96 15.82 -18.04
CA THR A 111 -1.48 16.22 -16.71
C THR A 111 -1.65 15.05 -15.75
N LEU A 112 -0.54 14.55 -15.24
CA LEU A 112 -0.51 13.50 -14.22
C LEU A 112 -0.30 14.14 -12.86
N GLN A 113 -1.23 13.90 -11.95
CA GLN A 113 -1.03 14.19 -10.53
C GLN A 113 -0.49 12.92 -9.86
N ILE A 114 0.76 12.98 -9.41
CA ILE A 114 1.40 11.89 -8.69
C ILE A 114 1.30 12.24 -7.20
N GLY A 115 0.42 11.54 -6.49
CA GLY A 115 0.35 11.60 -5.03
C GLY A 115 1.28 10.56 -4.43
N VAL A 116 2.20 10.99 -3.56
CA VAL A 116 2.95 10.09 -2.70
C VAL A 116 2.35 10.20 -1.31
N ALA A 117 1.60 9.17 -0.90
CA ALA A 117 1.13 9.05 0.47
C ALA A 117 2.16 8.23 1.26
N ASN A 118 2.62 8.79 2.37
CA ASN A 118 3.30 8.01 3.39
C ASN A 118 2.22 7.50 4.36
N GLU A 119 2.17 6.22 4.72
CA GLU A 119 1.33 5.82 5.85
C GLU A 119 1.89 6.54 7.09
N ALA A 120 1.04 7.32 7.77
CA ALA A 120 1.49 8.09 8.90
C ALA A 120 1.64 7.15 10.11
N PRO A 121 2.63 7.38 10.98
CA PRO A 121 2.63 6.74 12.29
C PRO A 121 1.32 7.10 13.01
N TYR A 122 0.68 6.08 13.58
CA TYR A 122 -0.54 6.19 14.39
C TYR A 122 -0.27 7.03 15.65
N THR A 123 -0.16 8.35 15.52
CA THR A 123 -0.23 9.27 16.66
C THR A 123 -1.68 9.32 17.13
N ARG A 124 -1.89 9.26 18.45
CA ARG A 124 -3.19 9.25 19.15
C ARG A 124 -4.07 10.52 18.96
N GLU A 125 -3.94 11.21 17.84
CA GLU A 125 -4.79 12.32 17.44
C GLU A 125 -5.48 11.94 16.12
N ALA A 126 -6.79 11.69 16.21
CA ALA A 126 -7.66 11.22 15.11
C ALA A 126 -7.89 12.28 14.00
N SER A 127 -6.87 13.05 13.63
CA SER A 127 -6.96 14.07 12.56
C SER A 127 -5.65 14.32 11.80
N ALA A 128 -4.58 13.56 12.04
CA ALA A 128 -3.37 13.67 11.24
C ALA A 128 -3.58 12.99 9.88
N ARG A 129 -4.02 13.76 8.87
CA ARG A 129 -3.90 13.37 7.46
C ARG A 129 -2.46 12.93 7.21
N SER A 130 -2.28 11.71 6.68
CA SER A 130 -1.02 11.28 6.08
C SER A 130 -0.47 12.41 5.21
N PRO A 131 0.75 12.92 5.46
CA PRO A 131 1.31 14.00 4.66
C PRO A 131 1.48 13.48 3.23
N THR A 132 0.54 13.85 2.35
CA THR A 132 0.59 13.51 0.93
C THR A 132 1.37 14.61 0.22
N SER A 133 2.55 14.29 -0.28
CA SER A 133 3.27 15.18 -1.19
C SER A 133 2.76 14.94 -2.60
N THR A 134 2.28 15.99 -3.28
CA THR A 134 1.81 15.88 -4.65
C THR A 134 2.81 16.55 -5.60
N ALA A 135 3.21 15.80 -6.63
CA ALA A 135 3.99 16.33 -7.74
C ALA A 135 3.12 16.30 -9.00
N THR A 136 3.09 17.40 -9.75
CA THR A 136 2.38 17.46 -11.04
C THR A 136 3.39 17.28 -12.16
N VAL A 137 3.17 16.29 -13.01
CA VAL A 137 3.98 16.05 -14.21
C VAL A 137 3.11 16.30 -15.43
N THR A 138 3.54 17.22 -16.29
CA THR A 138 2.86 17.52 -17.54
C THR A 138 3.61 16.84 -18.69
N VAL A 139 2.93 15.96 -19.41
CA VAL A 139 3.48 15.30 -20.60
C VAL A 139 2.85 15.92 -21.83
N THR A 140 3.69 16.50 -22.69
CA THR A 140 3.27 17.04 -23.99
C THR A 140 3.52 15.98 -25.05
N VAL A 141 2.46 15.53 -25.72
CA VAL A 141 2.58 14.62 -26.86
C VAL A 141 2.96 15.48 -28.06
N LYS A 142 4.05 15.14 -28.74
CA LYS A 142 4.41 15.82 -30.00
C LYS A 142 3.70 15.12 -31.14
N ASN A 143 3.05 15.90 -32.00
CA ASN A 143 2.56 15.36 -33.26
C ASN A 143 3.73 14.89 -34.12
N LEU A 144 3.52 13.81 -34.84
CA LEU A 144 4.37 13.43 -35.97
C LEU A 144 3.49 13.53 -37.21
N ASP A 145 3.97 14.19 -38.27
CA ASP A 145 3.26 14.36 -39.55
C ASP A 145 2.83 12.99 -40.11
N GLU A 146 1.56 12.65 -39.88
CA GLU A 146 0.91 11.43 -40.38
C GLU A 146 0.26 11.72 -41.73
N GLY A 147 0.66 10.98 -42.78
CA GLY A 147 0.13 11.18 -44.12
C GLY A 147 -1.40 10.95 -44.20
N PRO A 148 -2.06 11.46 -45.26
CA PRO A 148 -3.52 11.44 -45.34
C PRO A 148 -4.10 10.02 -45.39
N GLU A 149 -5.15 9.77 -44.62
CA GLU A 149 -5.82 8.46 -44.52
C GLU A 149 -6.93 8.29 -45.56
N CYS A 150 -7.03 7.08 -46.09
CA CYS A 150 -7.99 6.68 -47.10
C CYS A 150 -9.30 6.18 -46.47
N ILE A 151 -10.37 7.01 -46.46
CA ILE A 151 -11.65 6.68 -45.81
C ILE A 151 -12.83 6.84 -46.80
N PRO A 152 -13.58 5.77 -47.15
CA PRO A 152 -13.45 4.38 -46.68
C PRO A 152 -12.30 3.62 -47.37
N PRO A 153 -11.70 2.59 -46.74
CA PRO A 153 -10.55 1.86 -47.28
C PRO A 153 -10.83 1.18 -48.63
N ILE A 154 -12.10 0.89 -48.94
CA ILE A 154 -12.55 0.37 -50.23
C ILE A 154 -13.72 1.22 -50.72
N GLN A 155 -13.61 1.75 -51.94
CA GLN A 155 -14.69 2.47 -52.62
C GLN A 155 -15.09 1.70 -53.89
N THR A 156 -16.37 1.32 -53.97
CA THR A 156 -16.91 0.64 -55.15
C THR A 156 -17.54 1.67 -56.08
N VAL A 157 -16.95 1.86 -57.25
CA VAL A 157 -17.47 2.75 -58.29
C VAL A 157 -18.19 1.94 -59.36
N ARG A 158 -19.34 2.42 -59.85
CA ARG A 158 -20.09 1.80 -60.96
C ARG A 158 -20.10 2.75 -62.16
N ILE A 159 -19.72 2.24 -63.33
CA ILE A 159 -19.70 2.99 -64.59
C ILE A 159 -20.54 2.23 -65.61
N ARG A 160 -21.28 2.94 -66.46
CA ARG A 160 -22.06 2.33 -67.55
C ARG A 160 -21.13 1.96 -68.71
N GLU A 161 -21.43 0.86 -69.41
CA GLU A 161 -20.62 0.35 -70.54
C GLU A 161 -20.42 1.34 -71.69
N ASN A 162 -21.29 2.35 -71.82
CA ASN A 162 -21.25 3.38 -72.87
C ASN A 162 -20.83 4.77 -72.32
N ALA A 163 -20.10 4.84 -71.21
CA ALA A 163 -19.65 6.12 -70.66
C ALA A 163 -18.63 6.79 -71.63
N PRO A 164 -18.86 8.06 -72.04
CA PRO A 164 -17.92 8.76 -72.92
C PRO A 164 -16.58 8.99 -72.23
N ALA A 165 -15.50 9.04 -73.03
CA ALA A 165 -14.17 9.39 -72.54
C ALA A 165 -14.20 10.76 -71.86
N GLY A 166 -13.69 10.81 -70.62
CA GLY A 166 -13.73 12.02 -69.77
C GLY A 166 -14.86 12.05 -68.72
N THR A 167 -15.70 11.01 -68.64
CA THR A 167 -16.67 10.86 -67.54
C THR A 167 -15.92 10.78 -66.20
N ARG A 168 -16.10 11.78 -65.32
CA ARG A 168 -15.51 11.81 -63.97
C ARG A 168 -16.42 11.08 -62.99
N ASN A 169 -15.88 10.13 -62.24
CA ASN A 169 -16.49 9.65 -61.01
C ASN A 169 -16.05 10.53 -59.84
N ASP A 170 -16.86 10.60 -58.79
CA ASP A 170 -16.37 11.10 -57.50
C ASP A 170 -15.23 10.16 -57.08
N GLY A 171 -14.00 10.66 -57.22
CA GLY A 171 -12.78 9.90 -56.95
C GLY A 171 -12.66 9.53 -55.48
N TYR A 172 -11.50 8.98 -55.16
CA TYR A 172 -11.17 8.61 -53.79
C TYR A 172 -10.80 9.87 -52.99
N ARG A 173 -11.31 10.00 -51.77
CA ARG A 173 -10.97 11.10 -50.86
C ARG A 173 -10.04 10.59 -49.79
N ALA A 174 -8.91 11.25 -49.62
CA ALA A 174 -8.05 11.05 -48.47
C ALA A 174 -8.31 12.19 -47.47
N TYR A 175 -8.46 11.82 -46.20
CA TYR A 175 -8.66 12.75 -45.09
C TYR A 175 -7.35 12.87 -44.32
N ASP A 176 -6.85 14.09 -44.24
CA ASP A 176 -5.70 14.42 -43.42
C ASP A 176 -6.21 14.93 -42.05
N PRO A 177 -5.98 14.18 -40.96
CA PRO A 177 -6.41 14.56 -39.62
C PRO A 177 -5.73 15.84 -39.12
N GLU A 178 -4.49 16.14 -39.56
CA GLU A 178 -3.72 17.29 -39.11
C GLU A 178 -4.21 18.59 -39.75
N THR A 179 -4.46 18.56 -41.06
CA THR A 179 -4.96 19.74 -41.79
C THR A 179 -6.48 19.85 -41.76
N LYS A 180 -7.17 18.85 -41.20
CA LYS A 180 -8.64 18.68 -41.25
C LYS A 180 -9.20 18.88 -42.65
N SER A 181 -8.42 18.48 -43.65
CA SER A 181 -8.72 18.72 -45.04
C SER A 181 -8.96 17.38 -45.75
N SER A 182 -9.97 17.37 -46.61
CA SER A 182 -10.18 16.27 -47.53
C SER A 182 -9.73 16.71 -48.91
N SER A 183 -8.67 16.12 -49.42
CA SER A 183 -8.25 16.35 -50.80
C SER A 183 -8.72 15.17 -51.66
N GLY A 184 -9.51 15.48 -52.69
CA GLY A 184 -9.92 14.51 -53.69
C GLY A 184 -8.88 14.44 -54.80
N ILE A 185 -8.65 13.23 -55.33
CA ILE A 185 -7.82 12.99 -56.53
C ILE A 185 -8.69 13.10 -57.79
#